data_AF-A0A0G0NML1-F1
#
_entry.id   AF-A0A0G0NML1-F1
#
_cell.length_a   1.000
_cell.length_b   1.000
_cell.length_c   1.000
_cell.angle_alpha   90.00
_cell.angle_beta   90.00
_cell.angle_gamma   90.00
#
_symmetry.space_group_name_H-M   'P 1'
#
loop_
_entity.id
_entity.type
_entity.pdbx_description
1 polymer ?
#
loop_
_entity_poly.entity_id
_entity_poly.type
_entity_poly.pdbx_seq_one_letter_code
_entity_poly.pdbx_strand_id
1 'polypeptide(L)' 'MRSNQTTRYFKSLIKHNFDLSGKESEVLIKRLRRTTLEEIGKKFGITESRVRQIERTALSKIKSKTHQLALFKIRQK' A
#
# COMPACT_ATOMS: atom_id res chain seq x y z
N MET A 1 -12.27 22.82 -0.74
CA MET A 1 -11.25 21.75 -0.85
C MET A 1 -11.93 20.40 -0.69
N ARG A 2 -11.97 19.55 -1.73
CA ARG A 2 -12.61 18.22 -1.67
C ARG A 2 -11.79 17.29 -0.77
N SER A 3 -12.15 17.23 0.50
CA SER A 3 -11.47 16.41 1.51
C SER A 3 -11.72 14.92 1.28
N ASN A 4 -10.62 14.18 1.06
CA ASN A 4 -10.35 12.84 1.61
C ASN A 4 -11.27 11.64 1.28
N GLN A 5 -12.06 11.64 0.21
CA GLN A 5 -12.68 10.38 -0.25
C GLN A 5 -11.63 9.37 -0.72
N THR A 6 -10.62 9.83 -1.46
CA THR A 6 -9.59 8.97 -2.03
C THR A 6 -8.74 8.29 -0.97
N THR A 7 -8.39 8.99 0.11
CA THR A 7 -7.55 8.43 1.18
C THR A 7 -8.31 7.41 2.03
N ARG A 8 -9.59 7.65 2.32
CA ARG A 8 -10.47 6.68 2.98
C ARG A 8 -10.73 5.45 2.11
N TYR A 9 -11.09 5.66 0.84
CA TYR A 9 -11.31 4.59 -0.13
C TYR A 9 -10.06 3.72 -0.29
N PHE A 10 -8.89 4.35 -0.50
CA PHE A 10 -7.64 3.64 -0.67
C PHE A 10 -7.20 2.88 0.58
N LYS A 11 -7.45 3.45 1.77
CA LYS A 11 -7.24 2.74 3.05
C LYS A 11 -8.13 1.49 3.17
N SER A 12 -9.39 1.58 2.75
CA SER A 12 -10.30 0.43 2.71
C SER A 12 -9.83 -0.62 1.71
N LEU A 13 -9.40 -0.17 0.53
CA LEU A 13 -8.90 -1.03 -0.54
C LEU A 13 -7.68 -1.86 -0.10
N ILE A 14 -6.70 -1.21 0.53
CA ILE A 14 -5.50 -1.86 1.07
C ILE A 14 -5.86 -2.92 2.12
N LYS A 15 -6.83 -2.64 2.98
CA LYS A 15 -7.20 -3.51 4.10
C LYS A 15 -7.94 -4.77 3.70
N HIS A 16 -8.74 -4.73 2.63
CA HIS A 16 -9.68 -5.81 2.31
C HIS A 16 -9.34 -6.58 1.04
N ASN A 17 -8.67 -5.96 0.06
CA ASN A 17 -8.52 -6.56 -1.29
C ASN A 17 -7.13 -7.14 -1.58
N PHE A 18 -6.14 -6.95 -0.72
CA PHE A 18 -4.78 -7.43 -0.94
C PHE A 18 -4.29 -8.25 0.26
N ASP A 19 -3.51 -9.30 -0.01
CA ASP A 19 -2.89 -10.15 1.02
C ASP A 19 -1.62 -9.48 1.55
N LEU A 20 -1.81 -8.31 2.16
CA LEU A 20 -0.76 -7.53 2.77
C LEU A 20 -0.65 -7.91 4.24
N SER A 21 0.59 -8.06 4.71
CA SER A 21 0.88 -8.14 6.13
C SER A 21 0.41 -6.87 6.84
N GLY A 22 0.11 -6.96 8.14
CA GLY A 22 -0.20 -5.79 8.97
C GLY A 22 0.86 -4.69 8.86
N LYS A 23 2.15 -5.07 8.80
CA LYS A 23 3.27 -4.14 8.62
C LYS A 23 3.26 -3.47 7.24
N GLU A 24 3.01 -4.23 6.17
CA GLU A 24 2.92 -3.70 4.80
C GLU A 24 1.79 -2.68 4.66
N SER A 25 0.62 -3.03 5.19
CA SER A 25 -0.58 -2.18 5.18
C SER A 25 -0.35 -0.89 5.96
N GLU A 26 0.26 -0.96 7.14
CA GLU A 26 0.51 0.21 7.97
C GLU A 26 1.54 1.15 7.36
N VAL A 27 2.60 0.62 6.73
CA VAL A 27 3.59 1.43 6.00
C VAL A 27 2.92 2.20 4.87
N LEU A 28 2.10 1.56 4.02
CA LEU A 28 1.40 2.23 2.93
C LEU A 28 0.41 3.29 3.42
N ILE A 29 -0.34 3.02 4.49
CA ILE A 29 -1.29 3.97 5.08
C ILE A 29 -0.56 5.20 5.62
N LYS A 30 0.60 5.03 6.27
CA LYS A 30 1.41 6.14 6.78
C LYS A 30 1.99 6.98 5.65
N ARG A 31 2.47 6.34 4.57
CA ARG A 31 2.95 7.04 3.37
C ARG A 31 1.86 7.89 2.71
N LEU A 32 0.62 7.41 2.69
CA LEU A 32 -0.52 8.18 2.19
C LEU A 32 -0.80 9.45 3.01
N ARG A 33 -0.44 9.45 4.30
CA ARG A 33 -0.51 10.61 5.20
C ARG A 33 0.75 11.48 5.15
N ARG A 34 1.60 11.28 4.14
CA ARG A 34 2.88 11.99 3.91
C ARG A 34 3.94 11.78 4.99
N THR A 35 3.83 10.73 5.81
CA THR A 35 4.89 10.36 6.77
C THR A 35 6.16 9.94 6.02
N THR A 36 7.32 10.37 6.51
CA THR A 36 8.62 10.01 5.91
C THR A 36 9.01 8.58 6.26
N LEU A 37 9.90 7.98 5.46
CA LEU A 37 10.39 6.61 5.74
C LEU A 37 11.18 6.57 7.06
N GLU A 38 11.88 7.65 7.41
CA GLU A 38 12.63 7.78 8.65
C GLU A 38 11.69 7.80 9.88
N GLU A 39 10.62 8.59 9.85
CA GLU A 39 9.61 8.64 10.91
C GLU A 39 8.91 7.29 11.11
N ILE A 40 8.62 6.60 10.00
CA ILE A 40 8.08 5.23 10.03
C ILE A 40 9.10 4.29 10.67
N GLY A 41 10.36 4.36 10.24
CA GLY A 41 11.46 3.54 10.76
C GLY A 41 11.64 3.70 12.26
N LYS A 42 11.67 4.94 12.75
CA LYS A 42 11.72 5.29 14.17
C LYS A 42 10.57 4.65 14.96
N LYS A 43 9.33 4.74 14.46
CA LYS A 43 8.16 4.12 15.13
C LYS A 43 8.26 2.59 15.20
N PHE A 44 8.82 1.95 14.18
CA PHE A 44 8.94 0.49 14.09
C PHE A 44 10.27 -0.05 14.63
N GLY A 45 11.19 0.81 15.08
CA GLY A 45 12.53 0.40 15.51
C GLY A 45 13.38 -0.19 14.38
N ILE A 46 13.16 0.22 13.14
CA ILE A 46 13.87 -0.29 11.95
C ILE A 46 14.50 0.83 11.14
N THR A 47 15.47 0.47 10.30
CA THR A 47 16.13 1.43 9.39
C THR A 47 15.18 1.88 8.28
N GLU A 48 15.43 3.08 7.75
CA GLU A 48 14.70 3.63 6.61
C GLU A 48 14.73 2.68 5.39
N SER A 49 15.89 2.10 5.13
CA SER A 49 16.08 1.12 4.04
C SER A 49 15.14 -0.08 4.20
N ARG A 50 14.96 -0.56 5.43
CA ARG A 50 14.02 -1.67 5.70
C ARG A 50 12.57 -1.26 5.45
N VAL A 51 12.17 -0.05 5.83
CA VAL A 51 10.84 0.50 5.51
C VAL A 51 10.63 0.56 4.00
N ARG A 52 11.65 1.03 3.24
CA ARG A 52 11.60 1.10 1.77
C ARG A 52 11.43 -0.26 1.11
N GLN A 53 12.09 -1.30 1.63
CA GLN A 53 11.91 -2.67 1.15
C GLN A 53 10.47 -3.14 1.36
N ILE A 54 9.92 -2.92 2.56
CA ILE A 54 8.52 -3.27 2.88
C ILE A 54 7.55 -2.53 1.95
N GLU A 55 7.77 -1.23 1.72
CA GLU A 55 6.97 -0.42 0.79
C GLU A 55 7.02 -0.99 -0.63
N ARG A 56 8.20 -1.33 -1.15
CA ARG A 56 8.36 -1.93 -2.48
C ARG A 56 7.65 -3.28 -2.60
N THR A 57 7.80 -4.16 -1.61
CA THR A 57 7.12 -5.47 -1.61
C THR A 57 5.61 -5.29 -1.61
N ALA A 58 5.08 -4.39 -0.79
CA ALA A 58 3.65 -4.09 -0.71
C ALA A 58 3.11 -3.52 -2.03
N LEU A 59 3.82 -2.57 -2.65
CA LEU A 59 3.46 -2.00 -3.94
C LEU A 59 3.49 -3.04 -5.07
N SER A 60 4.47 -3.95 -5.04
CA SER A 60 4.57 -5.05 -6.01
C SER A 60 3.34 -5.97 -5.94
N LYS A 61 2.91 -6.35 -4.72
CA LYS A 61 1.70 -7.14 -4.49
C LYS A 61 0.42 -6.46 -4.98
N ILE A 62 0.33 -5.13 -4.79
CA ILE A 62 -0.81 -4.35 -5.29
C ILE A 62 -0.81 -4.38 -6.82
N LYS A 63 0.33 -4.11 -7.45
CA LYS A 63 0.48 -4.08 -8.91
C LYS A 63 0.17 -5.43 -9.55
N SER A 64 0.66 -6.54 -8.98
CA SER A 64 0.40 -7.87 -9.55
C SER A 64 -1.10 -8.22 -9.52
N LYS A 65 -1.81 -7.92 -8.42
CA LYS A 65 -3.25 -8.20 -8.31
C LYS A 65 -4.11 -7.28 -9.19
N THR A 66 -3.74 -6.00 -9.35
CA THR A 66 -4.47 -5.11 -10.28
C THR A 66 -4.29 -5.52 -11.74
N HIS A 67 -3.10 -6.02 -12.10
CA HIS A 67 -2.86 -6.58 -13.44
C HIS A 67 -3.60 -7.92 -13.66
N GLN A 68 -3.69 -8.80 -12.66
CA GLN A 68 -4.52 -10.01 -12.75
C GLN A 68 -5.99 -9.68 -13.01
N LEU A 69 -6.55 -8.67 -12.33
CA LEU A 69 -7.92 -8.20 -12.60
C LEU A 69 -8.08 -7.68 -14.04
N ALA A 70 -7.04 -7.05 -14.62
CA ALA A 70 -7.06 -6.63 -16.02
C ALA A 70 -7.00 -7.82 -16.99
N LEU A 71 -6.24 -8.87 -16.68
CA LEU A 71 -6.16 -10.10 -17.49
C LEU A 71 -7.51 -10.82 -17.61
N PHE A 72 -8.31 -10.85 -16.54
CA PHE A 72 -9.67 -11.41 -16.59
C PHE A 72 -10.68 -10.52 -17.32
N LYS A 73 -10.44 -9.20 -17.42
CA LYS A 73 -11.29 -8.27 -18.20
C LYS A 73 -11.04 -8.35 -19.71
N ILE A 74 -9.84 -8.74 -20.14
CA ILE A 74 -9.47 -8.79 -21.57
C ILE A 74 -9.99 -10.07 -22.25
N ARG A 75 -10.29 -11.12 -21.49
CA ARG A 75 -10.63 -12.46 -22.03
C ARG A 75 -12.13 -12.75 -22.20
N GLN A 76 -12.99 -11.77 -21.97
CA GLN A 76 -14.43 -11.84 -22.24
C GLN A 76 -14.70 -11.13 -23.58
N LYS A 77 -14.37 -11.79 -24.69
CA LYS A 77 -14.87 -11.40 -26.02
C LYS A 77 -14.96 -12.62 -26.91
#